data_AF-A0A9D4PY24-F1
#
_entry.id   AF-A0A9D4PY24-F1
#
_cell.length_a   1.000
_cell.length_b   1.000
_cell.length_c   1.000
_cell.angle_alpha   90.00
_cell.angle_beta   90.00
_cell.angle_gamma   90.00
#
_symmetry.space_group_name_H-M   'P 1'
#
loop_
_entity.id
_entity.type
_entity.pdbx_description
1 polymer ?
#
loop_
_entity_poly.entity_id
_entity_poly.type
_entity_poly.pdbx_seq_one_letter_code
_entity_poly.pdbx_strand_id
1 'polypeptide(L)'
;MGISVAVCVIHMAVSGTGLEANDALTECVCQDSECVTSDREMLILGDFNGHISELDGYTDANGSLSMQLAERLQLDIANLDPRCEGKHMVCSR
;
A
#
# COMPACT_ATOMS: atom_id res chain seq x y z
N MET A 1 0.19 24.31 -16.06
CA MET A 1 -1.13 23.72 -15.67
C MET A 1 -0.86 22.62 -14.67
N GLY A 2 -1.56 22.61 -13.54
CA GLY A 2 -1.50 21.49 -12.60
C GLY A 2 -2.44 20.36 -13.03
N ILE A 3 -2.13 19.14 -12.61
CA ILE A 3 -3.02 17.97 -12.74
C ILE A 3 -3.73 17.77 -11.41
N SER A 4 -5.02 17.46 -11.44
CA SER A 4 -5.78 17.10 -10.25
C SER A 4 -5.57 15.62 -9.95
N VAL A 5 -5.07 15.31 -8.75
CA VAL A 5 -4.76 13.94 -8.32
C VAL A 5 -5.57 13.63 -7.06
N ALA A 6 -6.19 12.47 -7.02
CA ALA A 6 -6.79 11.90 -5.81
C ALA A 6 -5.72 11.16 -5.01
N VAL A 7 -5.58 11.49 -3.73
CA VAL A 7 -4.60 10.84 -2.85
C VAL A 7 -5.34 10.00 -1.82
N CYS A 8 -5.05 8.70 -1.81
CA CYS A 8 -5.49 7.77 -0.76
C CYS A 8 -4.29 7.48 0.15
N VAL A 9 -4.49 7.59 1.47
CA VAL A 9 -3.47 7.24 2.46
C VAL A 9 -3.94 6.03 3.24
N ILE A 10 -3.16 4.95 3.20
CA ILE A 10 -3.51 3.66 3.79
C ILE A 10 -2.49 3.28 4.87
N HIS A 11 -2.96 2.65 5.93
CA HIS A 11 -2.12 1.94 6.86
C HIS A 11 -2.71 0.55 7.09
N MET A 12 -2.01 -0.49 6.65
CA MET A 12 -2.39 -1.88 6.90
C MET A 12 -1.85 -2.34 8.24
N ALA A 13 -2.61 -3.16 8.96
CA ALA A 13 -2.09 -3.84 10.13
C ALA A 13 -1.01 -4.87 9.74
N VAL A 14 -0.14 -5.23 10.69
CA VAL A 14 0.90 -6.24 10.48
C VAL A 14 0.30 -7.55 9.98
N SER A 15 0.96 -8.12 8.96
CA SER A 15 0.69 -9.43 8.36
C SER A 15 0.45 -10.49 9.45
N GLY A 16 -0.71 -11.15 9.39
CA GLY A 16 -1.13 -12.20 10.32
C GLY A 16 -2.25 -11.80 11.29
N THR A 17 -2.10 -10.72 12.07
CA THR A 17 -3.09 -10.37 13.12
C THR A 17 -4.27 -9.56 12.60
N GLY A 18 -4.15 -8.92 11.44
CA GLY A 18 -5.16 -8.02 10.91
C GLY A 18 -5.57 -8.32 9.47
N LEU A 19 -5.37 -9.55 8.99
CA LEU A 19 -5.57 -9.87 7.57
C LEU A 19 -7.00 -9.61 7.10
N GLU A 20 -8.01 -10.01 7.87
CA GLU A 20 -9.42 -9.75 7.51
C GLU A 20 -9.74 -8.25 7.48
N ALA A 21 -9.16 -7.47 8.39
CA ALA A 21 -9.34 -6.02 8.41
C ALA A 21 -8.62 -5.35 7.23
N ASN A 22 -7.44 -5.84 6.86
CA ASN A 22 -6.70 -5.36 5.69
C ASN A 22 -7.44 -5.69 4.39
N ASP A 23 -8.01 -6.89 4.28
CA ASP A 23 -8.82 -7.30 3.12
C ASP A 23 -10.06 -6.39 2.98
N ALA A 24 -10.83 -6.22 4.06
CA ALA A 24 -11.97 -5.30 4.09
C ALA A 24 -11.57 -3.85 3.75
N LEU A 25 -10.41 -3.39 4.23
CA LEU A 25 -9.88 -2.07 3.90
C LEU A 25 -9.57 -1.94 2.40
N THR A 26 -8.93 -2.94 1.79
CA THR A 26 -8.65 -2.90 0.35
C THR A 26 -9.91 -2.92 -0.49
N GLU A 27 -10.94 -3.65 -0.06
CA GLU A 27 -12.24 -3.67 -0.73
C GLU A 27 -12.93 -2.30 -0.66
N CYS A 28 -12.93 -1.66 0.51
CA CYS A 28 -13.44 -0.29 0.64
C CYS A 28 -12.70 0.69 -0.27
N VAL A 29 -11.38 0.61 -0.35
CA VAL A 29 -10.57 1.47 -1.23
C VAL A 29 -10.93 1.25 -2.71
N CYS A 30 -11.15 0.00 -3.12
CA CYS A 30 -11.58 -0.28 -4.49
C CYS A 30 -12.92 0.38 -4.80
N GLN A 31 -13.92 0.23 -3.92
CA GLN A 31 -15.23 0.83 -4.11
C GLN A 31 -15.19 2.37 -4.14
N ASP A 32 -14.42 2.98 -3.23
CA ASP A 32 -14.24 4.43 -3.20
C ASP A 32 -13.51 4.94 -4.45
N SER A 33 -12.56 4.15 -4.98
CA SER A 33 -11.80 4.53 -6.17
C SER A 33 -12.67 4.61 -7.43
N GLU A 34 -13.68 3.75 -7.57
CA GLU A 34 -14.62 3.79 -8.70
C GLU A 34 -15.37 5.14 -8.76
N CYS A 35 -15.62 5.76 -7.61
CA CYS A 35 -16.29 7.05 -7.53
C CYS A 35 -15.36 8.24 -7.86
N VAL A 36 -14.04 8.09 -7.68
CA VAL A 36 -13.07 9.19 -7.70
C VAL A 36 -12.19 9.19 -8.96
N THR A 37 -11.95 8.02 -9.56
CA THR A 37 -11.01 7.86 -10.68
C THR A 37 -11.61 8.20 -12.05
N SER A 38 -12.92 8.44 -12.16
CA SER A 38 -13.57 8.73 -13.45
C SER A 38 -13.04 9.98 -14.15
N ASP A 39 -12.46 10.94 -13.41
CA ASP A 39 -11.92 12.21 -13.93
C ASP A 39 -10.50 12.54 -13.44
N ARG A 40 -9.86 11.69 -12.63
CA ARG A 40 -8.61 12.01 -11.91
C ARG A 40 -7.65 10.84 -11.84
N GLU A 41 -6.36 11.17 -11.90
CA GLU A 41 -5.30 10.22 -11.52
C GLU A 41 -5.36 9.93 -10.02
N MET A 42 -5.00 8.72 -9.63
CA MET A 42 -4.97 8.29 -8.23
C MET A 42 -3.55 7.94 -7.80
N LEU A 43 -3.20 8.35 -6.59
CA LEU A 43 -2.00 7.95 -5.89
C LEU A 43 -2.38 7.33 -4.55
N ILE A 44 -1.93 6.10 -4.31
CA ILE A 44 -2.10 5.42 -3.03
C ILE A 44 -0.74 5.37 -2.33
N LEU A 45 -0.67 5.94 -1.14
CA LEU A 45 0.54 6.01 -0.33
C LEU A 45 0.26 5.42 1.05
N GLY A 46 1.23 4.78 1.67
CA GLY A 46 0.98 4.17 2.96
C GLY A 46 2.06 3.24 3.47
N ASP A 47 1.85 2.79 4.71
CA ASP A 47 2.52 1.62 5.23
C ASP A 47 1.63 0.41 5.01
N PHE A 48 2.00 -0.41 4.04
CA PHE A 48 1.27 -1.62 3.67
C PHE A 48 1.62 -2.82 4.56
N ASN A 49 2.63 -2.69 5.44
CA ASN A 49 3.09 -3.77 6.32
C ASN A 49 3.20 -5.13 5.60
N GLY A 50 3.69 -5.10 4.36
CA GLY A 50 3.71 -6.24 3.45
C GLY A 50 5.05 -6.33 2.72
N HIS A 51 5.38 -7.55 2.32
CA HIS A 51 6.60 -7.84 1.58
C HIS A 51 6.24 -8.32 0.18
N ILE A 52 6.95 -7.84 -0.83
CA ILE A 52 6.75 -8.22 -2.24
C ILE A 52 8.05 -8.80 -2.78
N SER A 53 8.02 -9.98 -3.41
CA SER A 53 9.23 -10.72 -3.82
C SER A 53 10.25 -9.92 -4.61
N GLU A 54 9.79 -9.09 -5.54
CA GLU A 54 10.58 -8.26 -6.44
C GLU A 54 11.34 -7.16 -5.69
N LEU A 55 10.86 -6.77 -4.51
CA LEU A 55 11.40 -5.69 -3.69
C LEU A 55 12.12 -6.24 -2.44
N ASP A 56 11.57 -7.32 -1.87
CA ASP A 56 11.89 -7.80 -0.54
C ASP A 56 12.59 -9.17 -0.49
N GLY A 57 12.47 -9.97 -1.55
CA GLY A 57 12.97 -11.35 -1.61
C GLY A 57 11.96 -12.42 -1.20
N TYR A 58 10.78 -12.04 -0.69
CA TYR A 58 9.62 -12.92 -0.48
C TYR A 58 8.32 -12.11 -0.54
N THR A 59 7.21 -12.81 -0.78
CA THR A 59 5.86 -12.22 -0.74
C THR A 59 5.07 -12.78 0.44
N ASP A 60 4.48 -11.89 1.24
CA ASP A 60 3.57 -12.28 2.34
C ASP A 60 2.10 -11.97 2.01
N ALA A 61 1.20 -12.16 2.99
CA ALA A 61 -0.23 -11.98 2.77
C ALA A 61 -0.59 -10.52 2.42
N ASN A 62 0.01 -9.55 3.11
CA ASN A 62 -0.22 -8.13 2.84
C ASN A 62 0.43 -7.68 1.52
N GLY A 63 1.60 -8.24 1.16
CA GLY A 63 2.19 -8.05 -0.16
C GLY A 63 1.29 -8.57 -1.27
N SER A 64 0.70 -9.75 -1.08
CA SER A 64 -0.28 -10.33 -2.00
C SER A 64 -1.53 -9.45 -2.14
N LEU A 65 -2.04 -8.89 -1.04
CA LEU A 65 -3.16 -7.93 -1.07
C LEU A 65 -2.79 -6.63 -1.79
N SER A 66 -1.58 -6.11 -1.58
CA SER A 66 -1.10 -4.89 -2.23
C SER A 66 -0.97 -5.08 -3.75
N MET A 67 -0.48 -6.24 -4.19
CA MET A 67 -0.43 -6.59 -5.61
C MET A 67 -1.82 -6.73 -6.23
N GLN A 68 -2.76 -7.37 -5.53
CA GLN A 68 -4.16 -7.45 -5.99
C GLN A 68 -4.83 -6.09 -6.08
N LEU A 69 -4.60 -5.20 -5.10
CA LEU A 69 -5.09 -3.83 -5.12
C LEU A 69 -4.54 -3.08 -6.34
N ALA A 70 -3.23 -3.18 -6.59
CA ALA A 70 -2.60 -2.55 -7.75
C ALA A 70 -3.15 -3.09 -9.07
N GLU A 71 -3.36 -4.40 -9.20
CA GLU A 71 -3.94 -5.02 -10.39
C GLU A 71 -5.40 -4.55 -10.62
N ARG A 72 -6.23 -4.58 -9.58
CA ARG A 72 -7.64 -4.15 -9.65
C ARG A 72 -7.79 -2.70 -10.07
N LEU A 73 -6.88 -1.84 -9.59
CA LEU A 73 -6.92 -0.40 -9.83
C LEU A 73 -6.00 0.06 -10.98
N GLN A 74 -5.34 -0.87 -11.67
CA GLN A 74 -4.39 -0.60 -12.75
C GLN A 74 -3.28 0.38 -12.32
N LEU A 75 -2.72 0.17 -11.13
CA LEU A 75 -1.67 0.99 -10.54
C LEU A 75 -0.30 0.34 -10.70
N ASP A 76 0.73 1.18 -10.82
CA ASP A 76 2.12 0.76 -10.71
C ASP A 76 2.58 0.81 -9.25
N ILE A 77 3.27 -0.23 -8.79
CA ILE A 77 3.87 -0.26 -7.45
C ILE A 77 5.27 0.36 -7.51
N ALA A 78 5.48 1.43 -6.75
CA ALA A 78 6.78 2.05 -6.57
C ALA A 78 7.22 1.95 -5.11
N ASN A 79 8.38 1.35 -4.86
CA ASN A 79 9.02 1.46 -3.56
C ASN A 79 9.85 2.74 -3.51
N LEU A 80 9.41 3.71 -2.70
CA LEU A 80 10.06 5.00 -2.57
C LEU A 80 11.22 5.00 -1.55
N ASP A 81 11.46 3.89 -0.84
CA ASP A 81 12.49 3.81 0.17
C ASP A 81 13.59 2.80 -0.23
N PRO A 82 14.86 3.22 -0.40
CA PRO A 82 15.97 2.30 -0.23
C PRO A 82 15.96 1.92 1.25
N ARG A 83 15.41 0.72 1.58
CA ARG A 83 15.32 0.16 2.94
C ARG A 83 16.46 0.71 3.79
N CYS A 84 16.14 1.57 4.76
CA CYS A 84 17.14 2.16 5.65
C CYS A 84 17.95 1.01 6.28
N GLU A 85 19.16 0.75 5.77
CA GLU A 85 20.12 -0.13 6.42
C GLU A 85 20.50 0.52 7.75
N GLY A 86 19.81 0.11 8.82
CA GLY A 86 20.11 0.41 10.22
C GLY A 86 20.00 1.90 10.60
N LYS A 87 18.91 2.31 11.26
CA LYS A 87 18.92 3.55 12.05
C LYS A 87 17.89 3.67 13.17
N HIS A 88 17.64 2.59 13.90
CA HIS A 88 17.14 2.71 15.28
C HIS A 88 17.90 1.76 16.20
N MET A 89 19.10 2.19 16.65
CA MET A 89 19.59 1.74 17.96
C MET A 89 18.59 2.24 18.99
N VAL A 90 18.05 1.31 19.78
CA VAL A 90 17.22 1.56 20.95
C VAL A 90 17.86 2.68 21.78
N CYS A 91 17.20 3.84 21.87
CA CYS A 91 17.50 4.78 22.95
C CYS A 91 16.77 4.29 24.20
N SER A 92 17.46 3.49 25.00
CA SER A 92 17.07 3.24 26.39
C SER A 92 17.11 4.58 27.15
N ARG A 93 15.97 4.98 27.71
CA ARG A 93 15.92 5.95 28.81
C ARG A 93 15.99 5.20 30.13
#